data_AF-A0A956BHE3-F1
#
_entry.id   AF-A0A956BHE3-F1
#
_cell.length_a   1.000
_cell.length_b   1.000
_cell.length_c   1.000
_cell.angle_alpha   90.00
_cell.angle_beta   90.00
_cell.angle_gamma   90.00
#
_symmetry.space_group_name_H-M   'P 1'
#
loop_
_entity.id
_entity.type
_entity.pdbx_description
1 polymer ?
#
loop_
_entity_poly.entity_id
_entity_poly.type
_entity_poly.pdbx_seq_one_letter_code
_entity_poly.pdbx_strand_id
1 'polypeptide(L)'
;GVMAASEVETIRYEMVTEVVGTFASVAFLSADVIDTNPDDNDSKVLFFVASGNPDDLDGDGVSNDEDNCPQHVNPLQTDLDWDGLGDVCDDDMDGDELNASLESSLGTRDDRYDSDGDRIADGEEYRDGSDNGVDTDGDGTLDILDDDSDADGVLDAQESGDGSPYTPAADTDGDGVPDFRDEDSDGDGVNDDTDNCRLIANSSQSDTDGDNVGDVCENDTDGDGFNNGDDNCIQIANPDQVDLDNDGLGDACDGDWDGDEVPNPFDNCPTTFNSDQEDADGDDIGDACDEDTVPSGDDDAGDMTDLESGNRRPPIRSDDGCATTSGTGASGLALVVLALLAVRRRRR
;
A
#
# COMPACT_ATOMS: atom_id res chain seq x y z
N GLY A 1 18.33 -93.76 -2.28
CA GLY A 1 18.22 -92.30 -2.13
C GLY A 1 16.86 -91.88 -2.64
N VAL A 2 16.02 -91.38 -1.74
CA VAL A 2 14.92 -90.45 -2.02
C VAL A 2 14.79 -89.64 -0.71
N MET A 3 14.94 -88.32 -0.79
CA MET A 3 14.64 -87.41 0.31
C MET A 3 13.12 -87.36 0.51
N ALA A 4 12.63 -87.47 1.73
CA ALA A 4 11.25 -87.16 2.09
C ALA A 4 11.26 -85.93 2.99
N ALA A 5 10.43 -84.95 2.63
CA ALA A 5 10.23 -83.69 3.32
C ALA A 5 9.69 -83.92 4.74
N SER A 6 10.20 -83.16 5.71
CA SER A 6 9.54 -83.01 7.02
C SER A 6 8.46 -81.95 6.86
N GLU A 7 7.20 -82.34 6.98
CA GLU A 7 6.07 -81.41 7.11
C GLU A 7 6.25 -80.58 8.39
N VAL A 8 6.15 -79.26 8.26
CA VAL A 8 5.96 -78.35 9.40
C VAL A 8 4.45 -78.32 9.65
N GLU A 9 3.98 -79.04 10.66
CA GLU A 9 2.59 -78.98 11.10
C GLU A 9 2.34 -77.63 11.77
N THR A 10 1.65 -76.72 11.08
CA THR A 10 1.16 -75.46 11.66
C THR A 10 -0.08 -75.77 12.51
N ILE A 11 0.09 -75.88 13.83
CA ILE A 11 -1.03 -76.03 14.76
C ILE A 11 -1.67 -74.65 14.97
N ARG A 12 -2.88 -74.43 14.43
CA ARG A 12 -3.70 -73.24 14.73
C ARG A 12 -4.48 -73.48 16.02
N TYR A 13 -4.25 -72.68 17.05
CA TYR A 13 -5.10 -72.61 18.22
C TYR A 13 -6.07 -71.43 18.08
N GLU A 14 -7.38 -71.70 18.06
CA GLU A 14 -8.40 -70.69 18.31
C GLU A 14 -8.71 -70.68 19.81
N MET A 15 -8.37 -69.60 20.52
CA MET A 15 -8.88 -69.36 21.86
C MET A 15 -9.80 -68.13 21.84
N VAL A 16 -11.06 -68.36 22.23
CA VAL A 16 -12.06 -67.33 22.45
C VAL A 16 -11.87 -66.81 23.87
N THR A 17 -11.46 -65.55 24.03
CA THR A 17 -11.47 -64.86 25.32
C THR A 17 -12.85 -64.26 25.58
N GLU A 18 -13.43 -64.54 26.75
CA GLU A 18 -14.63 -63.86 27.23
C GLU A 18 -14.32 -62.36 27.43
N VAL A 19 -15.12 -61.53 26.77
CA VAL A 19 -15.04 -60.08 26.77
C VAL A 19 -15.80 -59.53 27.99
N VAL A 20 -15.14 -58.74 28.83
CA VAL A 20 -15.82 -57.84 29.78
C VAL A 20 -15.63 -56.41 29.25
N GLY A 21 -16.63 -55.88 28.52
CA GLY A 21 -16.64 -54.49 28.02
C GLY A 21 -16.87 -54.36 26.50
N THR A 22 -17.52 -53.28 26.07
CA THR A 22 -18.20 -53.12 24.78
C THR A 22 -17.34 -52.91 23.53
N PHE A 23 -16.03 -53.18 23.55
CA PHE A 23 -15.19 -53.07 22.36
C PHE A 23 -14.55 -54.43 22.03
N ALA A 24 -15.08 -55.09 21.01
CA ALA A 24 -14.53 -56.34 20.49
C ALA A 24 -13.49 -56.02 19.41
N SER A 25 -12.23 -55.83 19.80
CA SER A 25 -11.11 -55.83 18.86
C SER A 25 -10.75 -57.29 18.55
N VAL A 26 -10.92 -57.72 17.29
CA VAL A 26 -10.49 -59.05 16.83
C VAL A 26 -8.98 -59.04 16.68
N ALA A 27 -8.25 -59.45 17.72
CA ALA A 27 -6.81 -59.66 17.63
C ALA A 27 -6.52 -60.99 16.92
N PHE A 28 -5.90 -60.94 15.74
CA PHE A 28 -5.33 -62.13 15.11
C PHE A 28 -3.99 -62.44 15.78
N LEU A 29 -3.96 -63.47 16.62
CA LEU A 29 -2.71 -63.99 17.21
C LEU A 29 -2.04 -64.92 16.20
N SER A 30 -0.89 -64.52 15.65
CA SER A 30 0.05 -65.48 15.06
C SER A 30 1.05 -65.90 16.15
N ALA A 31 1.22 -67.20 16.31
CA ALA A 31 2.20 -67.77 17.24
C ALA A 31 3.19 -68.61 16.42
N ASP A 32 4.46 -68.25 16.46
CA ASP A 32 5.55 -69.11 16.01
C ASP A 32 6.18 -69.80 17.22
N VAL A 33 6.31 -71.13 17.15
CA VAL A 33 6.98 -71.92 18.17
C VAL A 33 8.49 -71.91 17.90
N ILE A 34 9.24 -71.14 18.69
CA ILE A 34 10.71 -71.08 18.60
C ILE A 34 11.33 -71.78 19.81
N ASP A 35 10.95 -73.03 20.07
CA ASP A 35 11.82 -73.98 20.76
C ASP A 35 11.31 -75.41 20.54
N THR A 36 12.18 -76.28 20.03
CA THR A 36 11.91 -77.73 19.96
C THR A 36 12.98 -78.53 20.68
N ASN A 37 13.61 -77.98 21.73
CA ASN A 37 14.49 -78.73 22.60
C ASN A 37 13.67 -79.61 23.57
N PRO A 38 13.64 -80.95 23.41
CA PRO A 38 12.75 -81.83 24.17
C PRO A 38 13.23 -82.10 25.62
N ASP A 39 14.37 -81.55 26.04
CA ASP A 39 14.95 -81.78 27.37
C ASP A 39 14.75 -80.60 28.35
N ASP A 40 14.15 -79.49 27.93
CA ASP A 40 13.77 -78.38 28.82
C ASP A 40 12.25 -78.39 29.07
N ASN A 41 11.85 -78.55 30.35
CA ASN A 41 10.45 -78.46 30.78
C ASN A 41 9.87 -77.02 30.74
N ASP A 42 10.56 -76.07 30.13
CA ASP A 42 10.20 -74.65 30.04
C ASP A 42 10.01 -74.23 28.57
N SER A 43 9.12 -74.90 27.82
CA SER A 43 8.71 -74.39 26.51
C SER A 43 7.97 -73.06 26.68
N LYS A 44 8.61 -71.95 26.28
CA LYS A 44 8.00 -70.61 26.35
C LYS A 44 7.28 -70.32 25.03
N VAL A 45 5.96 -70.17 25.11
CA VAL A 45 5.15 -69.63 24.00
C VAL A 45 5.14 -68.11 24.12
N LEU A 46 5.77 -67.43 23.15
CA LEU A 46 5.68 -65.97 23.01
C LEU A 46 4.39 -65.65 22.23
N PHE A 47 3.40 -65.11 22.92
CA PHE A 47 2.23 -64.51 22.28
C PHE A 47 2.59 -63.09 21.85
N PHE A 48 2.68 -62.83 20.55
CA PHE A 48 2.65 -61.46 20.04
C PHE A 48 1.19 -61.01 20.02
N VAL A 49 0.77 -60.29 21.06
CA VAL A 49 -0.41 -59.45 20.94
C VAL A 49 0.04 -58.31 20.02
N ALA A 50 -0.53 -58.22 18.81
CA ALA A 50 -0.51 -56.97 18.08
C ALA A 50 -1.40 -56.00 18.86
N SER A 51 -0.87 -55.47 19.96
CA SER A 51 -1.38 -54.23 20.52
C SER A 51 -1.17 -53.21 19.42
N GLY A 52 -2.25 -52.57 18.95
CA GLY A 52 -2.09 -51.24 18.35
C GLY A 52 -1.12 -50.45 19.22
N ASN A 53 -0.23 -49.69 18.60
CA ASN A 53 0.74 -48.92 19.34
C ASN A 53 -0.04 -48.10 20.38
N PRO A 54 0.08 -48.34 21.70
CA PRO A 54 -0.75 -47.65 22.68
C PRO A 54 -0.50 -46.14 22.67
N ASP A 55 0.61 -45.73 22.06
CA ASP A 55 1.04 -44.36 21.86
C ASP A 55 0.50 -43.76 20.54
N ASP A 56 -0.29 -44.49 19.74
CA ASP A 56 -0.90 -44.05 18.45
C ASP A 56 -2.29 -44.71 18.34
N LEU A 57 -3.31 -43.94 18.73
CA LEU A 57 -4.64 -44.45 19.04
C LEU A 57 -5.49 -44.74 17.81
N ASP A 58 -5.30 -43.97 16.73
CA ASP A 58 -6.06 -44.10 15.49
C ASP A 58 -5.29 -44.86 14.39
N GLY A 59 -3.99 -45.09 14.57
CA GLY A 59 -3.13 -45.88 13.69
C GLY A 59 -2.68 -45.13 12.44
N ASP A 60 -2.63 -43.80 12.49
CA ASP A 60 -2.27 -42.95 11.35
C ASP A 60 -0.74 -42.84 11.14
N GLY A 61 0.03 -43.23 12.15
CA GLY A 61 1.49 -43.24 12.15
C GLY A 61 2.15 -42.09 12.91
N VAL A 62 1.37 -41.22 13.56
CA VAL A 62 1.78 -40.15 14.47
C VAL A 62 1.47 -40.58 15.91
N SER A 63 2.31 -40.19 16.89
CA SER A 63 2.03 -40.53 18.29
C SER A 63 1.05 -39.55 18.91
N ASN A 64 0.18 -39.99 19.82
CA ASN A 64 -0.88 -39.22 20.46
C ASN A 64 -0.42 -37.88 21.11
N ASP A 65 0.87 -37.73 21.43
CA ASP A 65 1.45 -36.50 21.99
C ASP A 65 2.00 -35.53 20.93
N GLU A 66 2.20 -36.01 19.71
CA GLU A 66 2.56 -35.23 18.52
C GLU A 66 1.39 -35.11 17.53
N ASP A 67 0.28 -35.80 17.79
CA ASP A 67 -0.92 -35.88 16.96
C ASP A 67 -1.91 -34.75 17.28
N ASN A 68 -2.18 -33.88 16.31
CA ASN A 68 -3.15 -32.78 16.42
C ASN A 68 -4.61 -33.26 16.30
N CYS A 69 -4.85 -34.53 15.95
CA CYS A 69 -6.16 -35.18 16.02
C CYS A 69 -6.10 -36.64 16.54
N PRO A 70 -5.83 -36.88 17.85
CA PRO A 70 -5.57 -38.22 18.43
C PRO A 70 -6.66 -39.30 18.31
N GLN A 71 -7.80 -39.03 17.66
CA GLN A 71 -8.87 -39.99 17.40
C GLN A 71 -9.21 -40.10 15.91
N HIS A 72 -8.59 -39.30 15.04
CA HIS A 72 -9.00 -39.12 13.66
C HIS A 72 -7.80 -39.27 12.73
N VAL A 73 -7.77 -40.37 11.98
CA VAL A 73 -6.65 -40.70 11.09
C VAL A 73 -6.30 -39.54 10.15
N ASN A 74 -5.22 -38.83 10.44
CA ASN A 74 -4.75 -37.68 9.67
C ASN A 74 -3.20 -37.66 9.55
N PRO A 75 -2.59 -38.61 8.80
CA PRO A 75 -1.13 -38.77 8.77
C PRO A 75 -0.33 -37.56 8.26
N LEU A 76 -1.01 -36.59 7.64
CA LEU A 76 -0.42 -35.35 7.15
C LEU A 76 -0.37 -34.24 8.20
N GLN A 77 -1.14 -34.37 9.29
CA GLN A 77 -1.20 -33.43 10.41
C GLN A 77 -1.38 -32.00 9.88
N THR A 78 -2.28 -31.84 8.91
CA THR A 78 -2.63 -30.51 8.41
C THR A 78 -3.41 -29.78 9.48
N ASP A 79 -3.18 -28.48 9.51
CA ASP A 79 -3.63 -27.51 10.50
C ASP A 79 -3.51 -26.17 9.77
N LEU A 80 -4.65 -25.62 9.35
CA LEU A 80 -4.73 -24.49 8.43
C LEU A 80 -4.54 -23.15 9.17
N ASP A 81 -5.12 -22.99 10.35
CA ASP A 81 -5.09 -21.76 11.15
C ASP A 81 -3.97 -21.73 12.23
N TRP A 82 -3.34 -22.88 12.47
CA TRP A 82 -2.23 -23.09 13.42
C TRP A 82 -2.63 -22.96 14.88
N ASP A 83 -3.87 -23.28 15.24
CA ASP A 83 -4.33 -23.31 16.63
C ASP A 83 -3.86 -24.58 17.39
N GLY A 84 -3.42 -25.60 16.65
CA GLY A 84 -2.93 -26.88 17.15
C GLY A 84 -3.96 -28.02 17.17
N LEU A 85 -5.17 -27.78 16.66
CA LEU A 85 -6.13 -28.79 16.20
C LEU A 85 -5.86 -29.05 14.71
N GLY A 86 -6.06 -30.29 14.26
CA GLY A 86 -5.90 -30.61 12.84
C GLY A 86 -7.20 -30.46 12.08
N ASP A 87 -7.14 -30.11 10.80
CA ASP A 87 -8.29 -29.90 9.91
C ASP A 87 -9.39 -31.01 9.98
N VAL A 88 -9.01 -32.25 10.31
CA VAL A 88 -9.94 -33.39 10.35
C VAL A 88 -10.79 -33.41 11.63
N CYS A 89 -10.33 -32.76 12.69
CA CYS A 89 -10.99 -32.69 13.98
C CYS A 89 -11.22 -31.26 14.46
N ASP A 90 -10.89 -30.28 13.63
CA ASP A 90 -11.26 -28.89 13.81
C ASP A 90 -12.68 -28.63 13.31
N ASP A 91 -13.43 -27.82 14.05
CA ASP A 91 -14.78 -27.39 13.68
C ASP A 91 -14.75 -25.97 13.03
N ASP A 92 -13.62 -25.27 13.08
CA ASP A 92 -13.36 -23.92 12.54
C ASP A 92 -11.95 -23.93 11.92
N MET A 93 -11.83 -24.49 10.71
CA MET A 93 -10.54 -24.89 10.16
C MET A 93 -9.69 -23.70 9.68
N ASP A 94 -10.27 -22.55 9.36
CA ASP A 94 -9.52 -21.36 8.96
C ASP A 94 -9.34 -20.31 10.08
N GLY A 95 -10.00 -20.51 11.23
CA GLY A 95 -9.81 -19.71 12.43
C GLY A 95 -10.45 -18.33 12.36
N ASP A 96 -11.50 -18.17 11.54
CA ASP A 96 -12.27 -16.94 11.43
C ASP A 96 -13.34 -16.78 12.55
N GLU A 97 -13.48 -17.77 13.43
CA GLU A 97 -14.49 -17.87 14.49
C GLU A 97 -15.89 -18.34 14.04
N LEU A 98 -16.03 -18.79 12.80
CA LEU A 98 -17.23 -19.43 12.26
C LEU A 98 -17.01 -20.94 12.17
N ASN A 99 -17.89 -21.70 12.82
CA ASN A 99 -17.82 -23.16 12.67
C ASN A 99 -18.38 -23.62 11.31
N ALA A 100 -17.91 -24.77 10.85
CA ALA A 100 -18.30 -25.44 9.61
C ALA A 100 -19.83 -25.55 9.38
N SER A 101 -20.63 -25.69 10.45
CA SER A 101 -22.09 -25.75 10.32
C SER A 101 -22.73 -24.39 10.05
N LEU A 102 -22.18 -23.32 10.61
CA LEU A 102 -22.63 -21.95 10.40
C LEU A 102 -22.22 -21.49 9.00
N GLU A 103 -20.98 -21.72 8.61
CA GLU A 103 -20.49 -21.38 7.28
C GLU A 103 -21.26 -22.06 6.16
N SER A 104 -21.53 -23.36 6.29
CA SER A 104 -22.39 -24.06 5.33
C SER A 104 -23.80 -23.46 5.22
N SER A 105 -24.27 -22.74 6.25
CA SER A 105 -25.55 -22.05 6.22
C SER A 105 -25.48 -20.63 5.64
N LEU A 106 -24.33 -19.96 5.79
CA LEU A 106 -24.03 -18.64 5.22
C LEU A 106 -23.60 -18.73 3.75
N GLY A 107 -23.06 -19.87 3.32
CA GLY A 107 -22.56 -20.08 1.96
C GLY A 107 -21.04 -19.94 1.83
N THR A 108 -20.35 -19.71 2.94
CA THR A 108 -18.88 -19.63 3.06
C THR A 108 -18.23 -21.01 3.17
N ARG A 109 -16.92 -21.07 3.41
CA ARG A 109 -16.16 -22.33 3.46
C ARG A 109 -15.16 -22.34 4.61
N ASP A 110 -15.29 -23.37 5.44
CA ASP A 110 -14.38 -23.79 6.53
C ASP A 110 -12.88 -23.89 6.19
N ASP A 111 -12.52 -23.82 4.91
CA ASP A 111 -11.13 -23.81 4.46
C ASP A 111 -10.68 -22.44 3.91
N ARG A 112 -11.44 -21.38 4.18
CA ARG A 112 -11.29 -20.03 3.64
C ARG A 112 -11.71 -18.95 4.62
N TYR A 113 -10.67 -18.38 5.23
CA TYR A 113 -10.75 -17.21 6.09
C TYR A 113 -11.47 -15.97 5.51
N ASP A 114 -11.61 -15.90 4.19
CA ASP A 114 -12.17 -14.78 3.40
C ASP A 114 -12.74 -15.41 2.11
N SER A 115 -14.07 -15.46 2.01
CA SER A 115 -14.81 -16.27 1.04
C SER A 115 -15.01 -15.58 -0.31
N ASP A 116 -15.30 -14.28 -0.34
CA ASP A 116 -15.42 -13.49 -1.57
C ASP A 116 -14.09 -12.90 -2.03
N GLY A 117 -13.11 -12.76 -1.14
CA GLY A 117 -11.75 -12.31 -1.43
C GLY A 117 -11.60 -10.80 -1.38
N ASP A 118 -12.47 -10.11 -0.64
CA ASP A 118 -12.47 -8.66 -0.49
C ASP A 118 -11.39 -8.18 0.52
N ARG A 119 -10.77 -9.07 1.29
CA ARG A 119 -9.77 -8.81 2.35
C ARG A 119 -10.36 -8.43 3.70
N ILE A 120 -11.63 -8.67 3.91
CA ILE A 120 -12.28 -8.72 5.22
C ILE A 120 -12.51 -10.21 5.52
N ALA A 121 -12.41 -10.58 6.80
CA ALA A 121 -12.57 -11.98 7.17
C ALA A 121 -14.05 -12.29 7.34
N ASP A 122 -14.45 -13.48 6.90
CA ASP A 122 -15.83 -13.99 6.98
C ASP A 122 -16.41 -13.80 8.40
N GLY A 123 -15.63 -14.14 9.41
CA GLY A 123 -15.96 -13.92 10.82
C GLY A 123 -16.07 -12.47 11.26
N GLU A 124 -15.27 -11.54 10.74
CA GLU A 124 -15.38 -10.10 11.03
C GLU A 124 -16.67 -9.53 10.43
N GLU A 125 -17.03 -9.94 9.22
CA GLU A 125 -18.27 -9.52 8.58
C GLU A 125 -19.48 -10.10 9.32
N TYR A 126 -19.39 -11.32 9.82
CA TYR A 126 -20.48 -11.89 10.61
C TYR A 126 -20.72 -11.18 11.96
N ARG A 127 -19.72 -10.48 12.53
CA ARG A 127 -19.73 -9.88 13.89
C ARG A 127 -20.61 -8.64 14.06
N ASP A 128 -21.89 -8.69 13.67
CA ASP A 128 -22.93 -7.78 14.22
C ASP A 128 -24.33 -8.41 14.37
N GLY A 129 -24.39 -9.75 14.44
CA GLY A 129 -25.48 -10.42 15.16
C GLY A 129 -26.86 -10.40 14.49
N SER A 130 -27.00 -11.23 13.46
CA SER A 130 -28.27 -11.83 13.06
C SER A 130 -28.01 -13.31 12.77
N ASP A 131 -28.83 -14.21 13.32
CA ASP A 131 -28.75 -15.69 13.15
C ASP A 131 -28.82 -16.16 11.68
N ASN A 132 -28.84 -15.24 10.70
CA ASN A 132 -28.86 -15.51 9.25
C ASN A 132 -27.83 -14.67 8.44
N GLY A 133 -26.83 -14.07 9.08
CA GLY A 133 -25.92 -13.11 8.42
C GLY A 133 -26.45 -11.68 8.40
N VAL A 134 -25.57 -10.74 8.04
CA VAL A 134 -25.84 -9.31 7.82
C VAL A 134 -25.99 -9.07 6.30
N ASP A 135 -26.89 -8.17 5.93
CA ASP A 135 -27.22 -7.75 4.55
C ASP A 135 -27.49 -6.24 4.67
N THR A 136 -26.43 -5.45 4.54
CA THR A 136 -26.39 -4.03 4.90
C THR A 136 -27.21 -3.19 3.92
N ASP A 137 -27.07 -3.40 2.62
CA ASP A 137 -27.81 -2.68 1.57
C ASP A 137 -29.20 -3.27 1.26
N GLY A 138 -29.46 -4.52 1.67
CA GLY A 138 -30.73 -5.21 1.47
C GLY A 138 -30.95 -5.77 0.07
N ASP A 139 -29.90 -6.00 -0.72
CA ASP A 139 -29.99 -6.56 -2.07
C ASP A 139 -30.26 -8.08 -2.09
N GLY A 140 -30.03 -8.73 -0.94
CA GLY A 140 -30.23 -10.15 -0.69
C GLY A 140 -29.00 -11.03 -0.82
N THR A 141 -27.84 -10.44 -1.09
CA THR A 141 -26.51 -10.97 -0.79
C THR A 141 -26.20 -10.69 0.68
N LEU A 142 -25.42 -11.54 1.33
CA LEU A 142 -24.98 -11.27 2.70
C LEU A 142 -23.64 -10.56 2.58
N ASP A 143 -23.34 -9.62 3.47
CA ASP A 143 -22.09 -8.86 3.48
C ASP A 143 -20.87 -9.77 3.30
N ILE A 144 -20.84 -10.90 4.03
CA ILE A 144 -19.84 -11.99 3.95
C ILE A 144 -19.60 -12.65 2.57
N LEU A 145 -20.36 -12.23 1.56
CA LEU A 145 -20.32 -12.69 0.18
C LEU A 145 -20.57 -11.53 -0.81
N ASP A 146 -20.59 -10.29 -0.33
CA ASP A 146 -20.86 -9.08 -1.08
C ASP A 146 -19.55 -8.33 -1.34
N ASP A 147 -19.35 -7.84 -2.56
CA ASP A 147 -18.13 -7.10 -2.89
C ASP A 147 -18.25 -5.60 -2.55
N ASP A 148 -19.44 -5.13 -2.17
CA ASP A 148 -19.86 -3.73 -1.93
C ASP A 148 -21.07 -3.71 -0.95
N SER A 149 -20.81 -3.91 0.34
CA SER A 149 -21.82 -4.24 1.36
C SER A 149 -22.82 -3.12 1.65
N ASP A 150 -22.43 -1.85 1.53
CA ASP A 150 -23.33 -0.69 1.70
C ASP A 150 -23.86 -0.12 0.37
N ALA A 151 -23.37 -0.61 -0.76
CA ALA A 151 -23.76 -0.23 -2.11
C ALA A 151 -23.60 1.26 -2.41
N ASP A 152 -22.60 1.91 -1.80
CA ASP A 152 -22.23 3.28 -2.12
C ASP A 152 -21.43 3.37 -3.44
N GLY A 153 -20.85 2.26 -3.89
CA GLY A 153 -20.11 2.15 -5.15
C GLY A 153 -18.59 2.19 -5.01
N VAL A 154 -18.08 2.25 -3.79
CA VAL A 154 -16.76 1.77 -3.41
C VAL A 154 -16.86 0.27 -3.08
N LEU A 155 -15.74 -0.46 -3.14
CA LEU A 155 -15.75 -1.90 -2.88
C LEU A 155 -15.19 -2.12 -1.48
N ASP A 156 -15.70 -3.10 -0.75
CA ASP A 156 -15.26 -3.45 0.61
C ASP A 156 -13.73 -3.65 0.68
N ALA A 157 -13.13 -4.17 -0.40
CA ALA A 157 -11.68 -4.30 -0.55
C ALA A 157 -10.88 -3.00 -0.53
N GLN A 158 -11.52 -1.87 -0.83
CA GLN A 158 -11.02 -0.51 -0.76
C GLN A 158 -11.34 0.17 0.58
N GLU A 159 -12.37 -0.30 1.31
CA GLU A 159 -12.68 0.05 2.71
C GLU A 159 -11.96 -0.82 3.76
N SER A 160 -11.37 -1.96 3.39
CA SER A 160 -10.71 -2.91 4.32
C SER A 160 -9.54 -2.34 5.16
N GLY A 161 -9.20 -1.05 5.01
CA GLY A 161 -8.15 -0.38 5.74
C GLY A 161 -6.75 -0.69 5.21
N ASP A 162 -5.97 -1.49 5.94
CA ASP A 162 -4.59 -1.83 5.56
C ASP A 162 -4.49 -2.95 4.51
N GLY A 163 -5.64 -3.51 4.10
CA GLY A 163 -5.76 -4.58 3.12
C GLY A 163 -5.33 -5.96 3.64
N SER A 164 -5.29 -6.16 4.96
CA SER A 164 -5.05 -7.45 5.59
C SER A 164 -6.34 -7.96 6.26
N PRO A 165 -6.84 -9.16 5.91
CA PRO A 165 -8.01 -9.74 6.58
C PRO A 165 -7.71 -10.13 8.04
N TYR A 166 -6.43 -10.22 8.42
CA TYR A 166 -5.99 -10.56 9.78
C TYR A 166 -5.93 -9.36 10.74
N THR A 167 -6.38 -8.20 10.30
CA THR A 167 -6.50 -6.99 11.12
C THR A 167 -7.96 -6.56 11.16
N PRO A 168 -8.42 -5.94 12.26
CA PRO A 168 -9.78 -5.44 12.33
C PRO A 168 -10.08 -4.49 11.16
N ALA A 169 -11.30 -4.58 10.64
CA ALA A 169 -11.80 -3.65 9.63
C ALA A 169 -11.64 -2.19 10.09
N ALA A 170 -11.47 -1.29 9.12
CA ALA A 170 -11.39 0.13 9.39
C ALA A 170 -12.73 0.67 9.90
N ASP A 171 -12.65 1.71 10.73
CA ASP A 171 -13.77 2.49 11.28
C ASP A 171 -13.18 3.90 11.44
N THR A 172 -13.27 4.66 10.36
CA THR A 172 -12.49 5.88 10.14
C THR A 172 -13.02 7.03 11.00
N ASP A 173 -14.33 7.15 11.15
CA ASP A 173 -14.97 8.18 11.99
C ASP A 173 -15.14 7.76 13.47
N GLY A 174 -15.05 6.46 13.77
CA GLY A 174 -15.13 5.90 15.11
C GLY A 174 -16.55 5.83 15.68
N ASP A 175 -17.58 5.79 14.84
CA ASP A 175 -18.98 5.68 15.27
C ASP A 175 -19.40 4.24 15.61
N GLY A 176 -18.59 3.27 15.20
CA GLY A 176 -18.75 1.83 15.44
C GLY A 176 -19.38 1.05 14.28
N VAL A 177 -19.67 1.69 13.15
CA VAL A 177 -19.92 1.05 11.87
C VAL A 177 -18.58 0.98 11.12
N PRO A 178 -18.12 -0.21 10.71
CA PRO A 178 -16.91 -0.31 9.89
C PRO A 178 -17.10 0.36 8.52
N ASP A 179 -16.01 0.88 7.94
CA ASP A 179 -16.03 1.63 6.68
C ASP A 179 -16.78 0.88 5.56
N PHE A 180 -16.58 -0.43 5.38
CA PHE A 180 -17.26 -1.24 4.34
C PHE A 180 -18.79 -1.37 4.49
N ARG A 181 -19.36 -0.80 5.57
CA ARG A 181 -20.79 -0.79 5.86
C ARG A 181 -21.31 0.64 6.05
N ASP A 182 -20.47 1.63 5.80
CA ASP A 182 -20.75 3.03 6.05
C ASP A 182 -20.63 3.85 4.76
N GLU A 183 -21.78 4.38 4.30
CA GLU A 183 -21.85 5.22 3.10
C GLU A 183 -21.02 6.54 3.21
N ASP A 184 -20.51 6.91 4.39
CA ASP A 184 -19.73 8.13 4.72
C ASP A 184 -18.64 7.80 5.76
N SER A 185 -17.58 7.10 5.33
CA SER A 185 -16.53 6.52 6.18
C SER A 185 -15.89 7.49 7.19
N ASP A 186 -15.73 8.77 6.83
CA ASP A 186 -15.10 9.77 7.70
C ASP A 186 -16.08 10.72 8.42
N GLY A 187 -17.38 10.54 8.17
CA GLY A 187 -18.47 11.19 8.87
C GLY A 187 -18.54 12.70 8.66
N ASP A 188 -18.03 13.22 7.54
CA ASP A 188 -18.04 14.64 7.24
C ASP A 188 -19.35 15.15 6.62
N GLY A 189 -20.20 14.23 6.15
CA GLY A 189 -21.46 14.49 5.48
C GLY A 189 -21.41 14.44 3.95
N VAL A 190 -20.35 13.88 3.36
CA VAL A 190 -20.19 13.60 1.93
C VAL A 190 -19.96 12.10 1.75
N ASN A 191 -20.81 11.45 0.94
CA ASN A 191 -20.69 10.01 0.72
C ASN A 191 -19.39 9.65 -0.02
N ASP A 192 -18.82 8.49 0.30
CA ASP A 192 -17.51 8.00 -0.15
C ASP A 192 -17.33 7.98 -1.67
N ASP A 193 -18.40 7.67 -2.41
CA ASP A 193 -18.42 7.63 -3.88
C ASP A 193 -18.20 9.00 -4.54
N THR A 194 -18.45 10.07 -3.77
CA THR A 194 -18.31 11.46 -4.18
C THR A 194 -17.31 12.25 -3.34
N ASP A 195 -16.73 11.66 -2.31
CA ASP A 195 -15.74 12.29 -1.44
C ASP A 195 -14.34 12.26 -2.08
N ASN A 196 -13.77 13.45 -2.34
CA ASN A 196 -12.43 13.59 -2.89
C ASN A 196 -11.31 13.31 -1.87
N CYS A 197 -11.65 13.05 -0.61
CA CYS A 197 -10.79 12.66 0.50
C CYS A 197 -11.46 11.66 1.45
N ARG A 198 -12.25 10.68 0.96
CA ARG A 198 -12.96 9.61 1.69
C ARG A 198 -12.59 9.23 3.13
N LEU A 199 -11.29 9.22 3.46
CA LEU A 199 -10.80 8.82 4.79
C LEU A 199 -10.36 10.01 5.68
N ILE A 200 -10.58 11.25 5.26
CA ILE A 200 -10.13 12.49 5.91
C ILE A 200 -11.18 13.59 5.74
N ALA A 201 -11.99 13.76 6.80
CA ALA A 201 -13.10 14.70 6.82
C ALA A 201 -12.76 16.11 6.28
N ASN A 202 -13.43 16.49 5.20
CA ASN A 202 -13.26 17.74 4.46
C ASN A 202 -14.55 18.23 3.75
N SER A 203 -15.71 18.23 4.40
CA SER A 203 -17.05 18.65 3.92
C SER A 203 -17.19 19.85 2.96
N SER A 204 -16.17 20.71 2.81
CA SER A 204 -16.10 21.71 1.74
C SER A 204 -15.72 21.15 0.37
N GLN A 205 -15.14 19.95 0.30
CA GLN A 205 -14.68 19.25 -0.91
C GLN A 205 -13.81 20.17 -1.78
N SER A 206 -12.87 20.87 -1.14
CA SER A 206 -11.94 21.75 -1.84
C SER A 206 -10.96 20.91 -2.65
N ASP A 207 -10.74 21.31 -3.89
CA ASP A 207 -9.86 20.67 -4.89
C ASP A 207 -9.34 21.82 -5.77
N THR A 208 -8.17 22.33 -5.42
CA THR A 208 -7.61 23.57 -5.97
C THR A 208 -7.07 23.37 -7.39
N ASP A 209 -6.51 22.20 -7.71
CA ASP A 209 -5.95 21.89 -9.03
C ASP A 209 -6.94 21.18 -9.98
N GLY A 210 -8.03 20.62 -9.44
CA GLY A 210 -9.10 19.99 -10.18
C GLY A 210 -8.80 18.54 -10.60
N ASP A 211 -7.91 17.83 -9.90
CA ASP A 211 -7.54 16.45 -10.21
C ASP A 211 -8.46 15.38 -9.56
N ASN A 212 -9.43 15.83 -8.74
CA ASN A 212 -10.38 15.05 -7.93
C ASN A 212 -9.77 14.38 -6.68
N VAL A 213 -8.59 14.81 -6.24
CA VAL A 213 -8.07 14.59 -4.89
C VAL A 213 -8.29 15.88 -4.11
N GLY A 214 -8.84 15.79 -2.90
CA GLY A 214 -9.10 17.00 -2.12
C GLY A 214 -7.86 17.59 -1.47
N ASP A 215 -7.87 18.91 -1.27
CA ASP A 215 -6.75 19.68 -0.74
C ASP A 215 -6.20 19.12 0.59
N VAL A 216 -7.05 18.49 1.42
CA VAL A 216 -6.65 17.99 2.75
C VAL A 216 -5.89 16.67 2.71
N CYS A 217 -6.10 15.85 1.67
CA CYS A 217 -5.51 14.53 1.51
C CYS A 217 -4.42 14.51 0.43
N GLU A 218 -4.17 15.66 -0.20
CA GLU A 218 -3.13 15.87 -1.19
C GLU A 218 -1.84 16.49 -0.59
N ASN A 219 -0.70 16.24 -1.24
CA ASN A 219 0.60 16.82 -0.86
C ASN A 219 1.06 17.98 -1.75
N ASP A 220 0.43 18.24 -2.88
CA ASP A 220 0.72 19.28 -3.88
C ASP A 220 -0.61 19.92 -4.33
N THR A 221 -1.16 20.79 -3.48
CA THR A 221 -2.57 21.23 -3.55
C THR A 221 -2.92 21.99 -4.83
N ASP A 222 -1.97 22.64 -5.49
CA ASP A 222 -2.22 23.36 -6.74
C ASP A 222 -1.64 22.69 -7.99
N GLY A 223 -1.03 21.51 -7.83
CA GLY A 223 -0.56 20.65 -8.92
C GLY A 223 0.58 21.25 -9.74
N ASP A 224 1.38 22.15 -9.16
CA ASP A 224 2.45 22.85 -9.86
C ASP A 224 3.77 22.07 -9.93
N GLY A 225 3.87 21.00 -9.13
CA GLY A 225 5.03 20.11 -9.03
C GLY A 225 5.90 20.32 -7.79
N PHE A 226 5.54 21.25 -6.89
CA PHE A 226 6.15 21.42 -5.58
C PHE A 226 5.17 21.00 -4.49
N ASN A 227 5.60 20.08 -3.62
CA ASN A 227 4.76 19.70 -2.48
C ASN A 227 4.51 20.93 -1.58
N ASN A 228 3.34 21.00 -0.94
CA ASN A 228 2.87 22.04 -0.03
C ASN A 228 3.89 22.54 1.00
N GLY A 229 4.81 21.67 1.45
CA GLY A 229 5.85 22.03 2.43
C GLY A 229 7.07 22.76 1.84
N ASP A 230 7.27 22.67 0.53
CA ASP A 230 8.37 23.26 -0.23
C ASP A 230 7.88 24.35 -1.22
N ASP A 231 6.57 24.55 -1.33
CA ASP A 231 5.91 25.51 -2.22
C ASP A 231 5.68 26.87 -1.53
N ASN A 232 6.15 27.93 -2.17
CA ASN A 232 5.98 29.31 -1.69
C ASN A 232 4.60 29.92 -2.02
N CYS A 233 3.73 29.21 -2.75
CA CYS A 233 2.36 29.61 -3.08
C CYS A 233 1.37 28.42 -3.18
N ILE A 234 1.21 27.65 -2.09
CA ILE A 234 0.35 26.43 -1.90
C ILE A 234 -1.05 26.38 -2.58
N GLN A 235 -1.60 27.51 -3.03
CA GLN A 235 -2.94 27.61 -3.61
C GLN A 235 -2.94 28.19 -5.03
N ILE A 236 -1.78 28.53 -5.58
CA ILE A 236 -1.63 29.24 -6.85
C ILE A 236 -0.41 28.71 -7.58
N ALA A 237 -0.67 27.81 -8.53
CA ALA A 237 0.38 27.12 -9.26
C ALA A 237 1.42 28.09 -9.86
N ASN A 238 2.67 27.94 -9.42
CA ASN A 238 3.81 28.73 -9.85
C ASN A 238 5.08 27.86 -9.96
N PRO A 239 5.16 27.00 -11.01
CA PRO A 239 6.23 25.99 -11.13
C PRO A 239 7.66 26.53 -11.22
N ASP A 240 7.83 27.85 -11.33
CA ASP A 240 9.12 28.53 -11.30
C ASP A 240 9.54 29.03 -9.91
N GLN A 241 8.63 29.04 -8.93
CA GLN A 241 8.85 29.36 -7.52
C GLN A 241 9.63 30.68 -7.36
N VAL A 242 9.29 31.68 -8.19
CA VAL A 242 9.91 33.01 -8.10
C VAL A 242 9.47 33.66 -6.80
N ASP A 243 10.44 34.21 -6.09
CA ASP A 243 10.33 34.93 -4.82
C ASP A 243 11.41 36.02 -4.86
N LEU A 244 11.04 37.19 -5.37
CA LEU A 244 11.99 38.24 -5.74
C LEU A 244 12.63 38.89 -4.50
N ASP A 245 11.88 39.10 -3.43
CA ASP A 245 12.36 39.72 -2.20
C ASP A 245 12.92 38.71 -1.16
N ASN A 246 12.69 37.41 -1.37
CA ASN A 246 13.10 36.28 -0.53
C ASN A 246 12.47 36.30 0.86
N ASP A 247 11.22 36.77 0.98
CA ASP A 247 10.46 36.72 2.23
C ASP A 247 9.80 35.35 2.50
N GLY A 248 9.79 34.48 1.48
CA GLY A 248 9.24 33.12 1.52
C GLY A 248 7.81 33.00 0.97
N LEU A 249 7.20 34.10 0.51
CA LEU A 249 5.95 34.12 -0.25
C LEU A 249 6.28 34.30 -1.73
N GLY A 250 5.79 33.43 -2.61
CA GLY A 250 6.10 33.53 -4.03
C GLY A 250 5.40 34.69 -4.71
N ASP A 251 6.02 35.24 -5.76
CA ASP A 251 5.48 36.35 -6.54
C ASP A 251 4.02 36.07 -7.03
N ALA A 252 3.67 34.81 -7.29
CA ALA A 252 2.32 34.44 -7.75
C ALA A 252 1.22 34.74 -6.72
N CYS A 253 1.55 34.69 -5.42
CA CYS A 253 0.64 34.88 -4.31
C CYS A 253 1.01 36.05 -3.39
N ASP A 254 2.08 36.76 -3.73
CA ASP A 254 2.56 37.95 -3.03
C ASP A 254 1.97 39.25 -3.62
N GLY A 255 1.65 40.18 -2.72
CA GLY A 255 1.13 41.51 -3.04
C GLY A 255 2.18 42.60 -3.17
N ASP A 256 3.46 42.33 -2.87
CA ASP A 256 4.58 43.27 -2.86
C ASP A 256 5.90 42.58 -3.25
N TRP A 257 6.07 42.31 -4.56
CA TRP A 257 7.09 41.39 -5.06
C TRP A 257 8.54 41.77 -4.72
N ASP A 258 8.83 43.06 -4.54
CA ASP A 258 10.19 43.51 -4.25
C ASP A 258 10.41 43.95 -2.79
N GLY A 259 9.36 43.85 -1.97
CA GLY A 259 9.40 44.08 -0.53
C GLY A 259 9.68 45.54 -0.14
N ASP A 260 9.24 46.50 -0.95
CA ASP A 260 9.49 47.93 -0.74
C ASP A 260 8.39 48.68 0.04
N GLU A 261 7.37 47.94 0.50
CA GLU A 261 6.17 48.43 1.20
C GLU A 261 5.14 49.14 0.29
N VAL A 262 5.30 49.10 -1.03
CA VAL A 262 4.34 49.59 -2.02
C VAL A 262 3.71 48.41 -2.78
N PRO A 263 2.42 48.11 -2.59
CA PRO A 263 1.82 46.95 -3.22
C PRO A 263 1.86 47.02 -4.75
N ASN A 264 2.08 45.89 -5.42
CA ASN A 264 2.25 45.77 -6.88
C ASN A 264 1.28 46.62 -7.73
N PRO A 265 -0.04 46.71 -7.42
CA PRO A 265 -0.98 47.52 -8.22
C PRO A 265 -0.78 49.05 -8.10
N PHE A 266 0.03 49.50 -7.15
CA PHE A 266 0.31 50.91 -6.85
C PHE A 266 1.79 51.26 -6.98
N ASP A 267 2.62 50.29 -7.36
CA ASP A 267 4.05 50.45 -7.51
C ASP A 267 4.40 50.81 -8.96
N ASN A 268 5.12 51.91 -9.15
CA ASN A 268 5.63 52.33 -10.46
C ASN A 268 6.87 51.55 -10.92
N CYS A 269 7.45 50.71 -10.04
CA CYS A 269 8.48 49.72 -10.35
C CYS A 269 8.28 48.37 -9.61
N PRO A 270 7.23 47.58 -9.94
CA PRO A 270 6.81 46.36 -9.20
C PRO A 270 7.84 45.24 -8.99
N THR A 271 9.06 45.37 -9.49
CA THR A 271 10.11 44.35 -9.40
C THR A 271 11.46 44.96 -9.02
N THR A 272 11.49 46.22 -8.58
CA THR A 272 12.71 46.97 -8.31
C THR A 272 12.48 47.94 -7.17
N PHE A 273 12.90 47.50 -5.98
CA PHE A 273 12.74 48.21 -4.71
C PHE A 273 12.90 49.73 -4.84
N ASN A 274 11.82 50.48 -4.62
CA ASN A 274 11.80 51.94 -4.73
C ASN A 274 10.69 52.60 -3.90
N SER A 275 10.64 52.31 -2.59
CA SER A 275 9.64 52.83 -1.63
C SER A 275 9.30 54.34 -1.68
N ASP A 276 10.17 55.18 -2.24
CA ASP A 276 9.95 56.63 -2.42
C ASP A 276 9.10 56.97 -3.66
N GLN A 277 8.90 56.03 -4.59
CA GLN A 277 8.05 56.12 -5.80
C GLN A 277 8.34 57.37 -6.64
N GLU A 278 9.64 57.68 -6.81
CA GLU A 278 10.09 58.79 -7.67
C GLU A 278 9.76 58.49 -9.15
N ASP A 279 9.21 59.48 -9.84
CA ASP A 279 8.87 59.48 -11.27
C ASP A 279 9.06 60.93 -11.77
N ALA A 280 10.25 61.22 -12.29
CA ALA A 280 10.67 62.58 -12.63
C ALA A 280 9.97 63.13 -13.88
N ASP A 281 9.55 62.24 -14.77
CA ASP A 281 9.12 62.51 -16.13
C ASP A 281 7.58 62.42 -16.28
N GLY A 282 6.93 61.68 -15.37
CA GLY A 282 5.50 61.59 -15.18
C GLY A 282 4.81 60.59 -16.10
N ASP A 283 5.51 59.55 -16.57
CA ASP A 283 4.98 58.52 -17.46
C ASP A 283 4.41 57.27 -16.77
N ASP A 284 4.34 57.30 -15.43
CA ASP A 284 3.90 56.22 -14.53
C ASP A 284 4.90 55.03 -14.44
N ILE A 285 6.13 55.16 -14.96
CA ILE A 285 7.25 54.25 -14.72
C ILE A 285 8.22 54.93 -13.75
N GLY A 286 8.62 54.24 -12.68
CA GLY A 286 9.49 54.85 -11.68
C GLY A 286 10.93 55.01 -12.13
N ASP A 287 11.61 56.03 -11.61
CA ASP A 287 13.01 56.36 -11.89
C ASP A 287 13.97 55.16 -11.62
N ALA A 288 13.56 54.22 -10.75
CA ALA A 288 14.34 53.04 -10.39
C ALA A 288 14.38 51.97 -11.48
N CYS A 289 13.35 51.91 -12.34
CA CYS A 289 13.20 50.92 -13.39
C CYS A 289 13.02 51.54 -14.79
N ASP A 290 13.15 52.86 -14.89
CA ASP A 290 13.08 53.61 -16.14
C ASP A 290 14.47 53.95 -16.73
N GLU A 291 14.63 53.75 -18.03
CA GLU A 291 15.84 54.14 -18.77
C GLU A 291 15.79 55.62 -19.24
N ASP A 292 14.62 56.27 -19.26
CA ASP A 292 14.38 57.61 -19.80
C ASP A 292 13.74 58.59 -18.80
N THR A 293 14.40 58.80 -17.67
CA THR A 293 14.00 59.74 -16.59
C THR A 293 13.88 61.24 -16.98
N VAL A 294 13.94 61.58 -18.27
CA VAL A 294 13.77 62.95 -18.76
C VAL A 294 12.44 63.08 -19.49
N PRO A 295 11.62 64.10 -19.19
CA PRO A 295 10.30 64.24 -19.80
C PRO A 295 10.42 64.18 -21.32
N SER A 296 9.68 63.26 -21.93
CA SER A 296 9.59 63.09 -23.38
C SER A 296 9.01 64.34 -24.06
N GLY A 297 9.86 65.36 -24.19
CA GLY A 297 9.50 66.73 -24.60
C GLY A 297 10.47 67.39 -25.57
N ASP A 298 11.49 66.69 -26.06
CA ASP A 298 12.46 67.24 -27.04
C ASP A 298 12.13 66.89 -28.49
N ASP A 299 10.84 66.96 -28.84
CA ASP A 299 10.38 67.17 -30.23
C ASP A 299 10.15 68.66 -30.55
N ASP A 300 10.65 69.59 -29.74
CA ASP A 300 10.76 71.00 -30.15
C ASP A 300 12.00 71.22 -31.04
N ALA A 301 11.84 70.76 -32.29
CA ALA A 301 12.39 71.44 -33.44
C ALA A 301 11.82 72.87 -33.50
N GLY A 302 12.37 73.80 -32.72
CA GLY A 302 11.94 75.19 -32.73
C GLY A 302 12.70 76.13 -31.80
N ASP A 303 13.67 76.83 -32.39
CA ASP A 303 14.11 78.17 -31.95
C ASP A 303 15.09 78.30 -30.76
N MET A 304 16.39 78.21 -31.09
CA MET A 304 17.27 79.34 -30.72
C MET A 304 18.08 79.78 -31.94
N THR A 305 17.58 80.79 -32.64
CA THR A 305 18.48 81.73 -33.33
C THR A 305 19.12 82.65 -32.30
N ASP A 306 20.44 82.54 -32.08
CA ASP A 306 21.32 83.72 -32.21
C ASP A 306 22.80 83.33 -32.40
N LEU A 307 23.39 84.05 -33.34
CA LEU A 307 24.80 84.10 -33.69
C LEU A 307 25.55 84.78 -32.52
N GLU A 308 26.85 84.63 -32.27
CA GLU A 308 27.94 84.93 -33.18
C GLU A 308 29.30 84.70 -32.47
N SER A 309 30.33 84.48 -33.28
CA SER A 309 31.75 84.76 -33.03
C SER A 309 32.68 83.64 -32.53
N GLY A 310 33.33 82.98 -33.51
CA GLY A 310 34.79 83.13 -33.58
C GLY A 310 35.66 81.87 -33.70
N ASN A 311 36.17 81.65 -34.93
CA ASN A 311 37.53 81.18 -35.24
C ASN A 311 37.98 79.74 -34.88
N ARG A 312 38.15 78.97 -35.98
CA ARG A 312 39.41 78.32 -36.45
C ARG A 312 39.78 76.89 -35.99
N ARG A 313 39.81 76.05 -37.05
CA ARG A 313 40.78 74.98 -37.47
C ARG A 313 40.38 73.52 -37.23
N PRO A 314 40.36 72.71 -38.31
CA PRO A 314 40.81 71.30 -38.28
C PRO A 314 42.22 71.18 -38.93
N PRO A 315 42.83 69.99 -39.10
CA PRO A 315 42.79 68.73 -38.34
C PRO A 315 44.22 68.26 -37.95
N ILE A 316 44.37 67.24 -37.09
CA ILE A 316 45.60 66.42 -37.06
C ILE A 316 45.24 64.93 -36.98
N ARG A 317 45.62 64.24 -38.05
CA ARG A 317 45.78 62.79 -38.19
C ARG A 317 47.06 62.36 -37.48
N SER A 318 47.07 61.21 -36.82
CA SER A 318 48.25 60.36 -36.74
C SER A 318 47.78 58.91 -36.71
N ASP A 319 48.18 58.21 -37.77
CA ASP A 319 48.13 56.77 -37.96
C ASP A 319 49.15 56.07 -37.04
N ASP A 320 49.16 54.73 -37.12
CA ASP A 320 50.05 53.72 -36.49
C ASP A 320 49.39 53.00 -35.30
N GLY A 321 48.85 51.78 -35.39
CA GLY A 321 49.15 50.66 -36.27
C GLY A 321 50.08 49.67 -35.55
N CYS A 322 49.53 48.58 -35.02
CA CYS A 322 50.22 47.28 -35.05
C CYS A 322 49.22 46.14 -35.01
N ALA A 323 49.40 45.23 -35.94
CA ALA A 323 48.52 44.12 -36.26
C ALA A 323 49.09 42.79 -35.74
N THR A 324 48.20 41.78 -35.78
CA THR A 324 48.47 40.33 -35.84
C THR A 324 48.81 39.68 -34.49
N THR A 325 48.30 38.51 -34.11
CA THR A 325 47.91 37.32 -34.90
C THR A 325 46.79 36.49 -34.24
N SER A 326 45.88 36.02 -35.08
CA SER A 326 45.18 34.71 -35.11
C SER A 326 45.32 33.72 -33.95
N GLY A 327 44.19 33.12 -33.58
CA GLY A 327 44.17 31.82 -32.89
C GLY A 327 42.76 31.24 -32.76
N THR A 328 42.30 30.57 -33.81
CA THR A 328 41.10 29.73 -33.89
C THR A 328 41.13 28.55 -32.90
N GLY A 329 39.98 28.17 -32.34
CA GLY A 329 39.86 26.88 -31.64
C GLY A 329 38.55 26.66 -30.89
N ALA A 330 37.41 26.64 -31.57
CA ALA A 330 36.19 26.06 -31.01
C ALA A 330 36.29 24.53 -31.08
N SER A 331 36.23 23.85 -29.94
CA SER A 331 36.10 22.39 -29.85
C SER A 331 34.88 22.08 -28.98
N GLY A 332 33.83 21.60 -29.63
CA GLY A 332 32.64 21.07 -28.99
C GLY A 332 32.96 19.77 -28.24
N LEU A 333 32.55 19.73 -26.98
CA LEU A 333 32.56 18.53 -26.15
C LEU A 333 31.29 17.73 -26.45
N ALA A 334 31.45 16.64 -27.19
CA ALA A 334 30.46 15.58 -27.30
C ALA A 334 30.63 14.63 -26.09
N LEU A 335 29.63 14.59 -25.22
CA LEU A 335 29.56 13.67 -24.09
C LEU A 335 29.20 12.27 -24.58
N VAL A 336 30.05 11.32 -24.22
CA VAL A 336 29.97 9.89 -24.53
C VAL A 336 29.07 9.21 -23.49
N VAL A 337 27.93 8.67 -23.93
CA VAL A 337 27.11 7.75 -23.13
C VAL A 337 27.62 6.32 -23.36
N LEU A 338 28.13 5.68 -22.31
CA LEU A 338 28.65 4.31 -22.32
C LEU A 338 27.76 3.47 -21.41
N ALA A 339 26.81 2.74 -22.02
CA ALA A 339 25.89 1.84 -21.35
C ALA A 339 26.64 0.57 -20.86
N LEU A 340 26.64 0.36 -19.54
CA LEU A 340 27.10 -0.86 -18.90
C LEU A 340 25.91 -1.81 -18.69
N LEU A 341 25.78 -2.81 -19.57
CA LEU A 341 24.89 -3.95 -19.38
C LEU A 341 25.52 -4.94 -18.40
N ALA A 342 25.04 -4.93 -17.15
CA ALA A 342 25.36 -5.94 -16.15
C ALA A 342 24.49 -7.20 -16.36
N VAL A 343 25.07 -8.22 -16.99
CA VAL A 343 24.48 -9.56 -17.05
C VAL A 343 24.72 -10.28 -15.71
N ARG A 344 23.70 -10.33 -14.85
CA ARG A 344 23.71 -11.16 -13.63
C ARG A 344 23.29 -12.59 -13.99
N ARG A 345 24.25 -13.52 -13.96
CA ARG A 345 24.02 -14.97 -14.05
C ARG A 345 23.24 -15.46 -12.82
N ARG A 346 22.04 -16.02 -13.00
CA ARG A 346 21.42 -16.96 -12.05
C ARG A 346 22.22 -18.28 -12.08
N ARG A 347 22.70 -18.74 -10.93
CA ARG A 347 23.13 -20.13 -10.75
C ARG A 347 21.89 -20.98 -10.41
N ARG A 348 21.77 -22.11 -11.10
CA ARG A 348 21.02 -23.28 -10.65
C ARG A 348 21.80 -23.97 -9.54
#